data_AF-A0A7S3CE43-F1
#
_entry.id   AF-A0A7S3CE43-F1
#
_cell.length_a   1.000
_cell.length_b   1.000
_cell.length_c   1.000
_cell.angle_alpha   90.00
_cell.angle_beta   90.00
_cell.angle_gamma   90.00
#
_symmetry.space_group_name_H-M   'P 1'
#
loop_
_entity.id
_entity.type
_entity.pdbx_description
1 polymer ?
#
loop_
_entity_poly.entity_id
_entity_poly.type
_entity_poly.pdbx_seq_one_letter_code
_entity_poly.pdbx_strand_id
1 'polypeptide(L)'
;MTKRDVHVVPQLGGLVAPLAYVPDPGLATPRHAHKKNKVDSPCDEESLRDSSLPNMVVPVREQLMGKKVMSFGQLADLDVGLDAGWSSSSSDEELEDRTALPPLVAYKDIETGKRQSLVEKMLLSAWDEKNDRGLFKYDVSQCLSKKVPGRFEFVAQLNEGRAQKKRQTEFKMDDVCQAFDTKKFNFTKAKQDEVLFQFEMSVDDFTSCYEENKIVESNASFVYINISPIEYGHVLLVPKVLKCIPQQMSTECLLTALHMSVEVHNPCFKFGFNTLGAYASINHLHFQGYFLNAPFPVERVETEYLSVFSERGNKDLRVSKLVDYPVRAFVFELGSDLKELAREVSLACNKLELKNIPYNLLIVDCGARVFLFPQKFDENKRLNAIPEEILDTQVNPACFEIGGHMVMKRKEDYENLTEGMICKILSYASLTETEFKAVELDLFS
;
A
#
# COMPACT_ATOMS: atom_id res chain seq x y z
N MET A 1 23.59 30.04 12.16
CA MET A 1 22.51 29.09 12.52
C MET A 1 21.58 29.01 11.33
N THR A 2 21.74 27.98 10.51
CA THR A 2 20.98 27.79 9.27
C THR A 2 19.55 27.37 9.60
N LYS A 3 18.57 28.09 9.02
CA LYS A 3 17.15 27.71 9.07
C LYS A 3 17.03 26.33 8.42
N ARG A 4 16.52 25.36 9.17
CA ARG A 4 16.15 24.03 8.65
C ARG A 4 14.79 24.19 7.98
N ASP A 5 14.70 23.85 6.70
CA ASP A 5 13.43 23.80 5.96
C ASP A 5 12.67 22.53 6.38
N VAL A 6 11.95 22.64 7.50
CA VAL A 6 11.06 21.60 8.02
C VAL A 6 9.66 21.84 7.45
N HIS A 7 9.12 20.85 6.73
CA HIS A 7 7.77 20.94 6.16
C HIS A 7 6.82 19.93 6.82
N VAL A 8 5.76 20.46 7.42
CA VAL A 8 4.60 19.70 7.91
C VAL A 8 3.58 19.62 6.77
N VAL A 9 3.11 18.41 6.43
CA VAL A 9 2.04 18.20 5.43
C VAL A 9 0.68 18.60 6.06
N PRO A 10 -0.08 19.55 5.50
CA PRO A 10 -1.39 19.93 6.05
C PRO A 10 -2.46 18.86 5.84
N GLN A 11 -3.40 18.78 6.79
CA GLN A 11 -4.53 17.86 6.81
C GLN A 11 -5.54 18.08 5.67
N LEU A 12 -6.15 17.01 5.19
CA LEU A 12 -7.53 17.02 4.67
C LEU A 12 -8.48 17.28 5.84
N GLY A 13 -8.61 18.55 6.22
CA GLY A 13 -9.57 19.00 7.23
C GLY A 13 -10.96 19.18 6.62
N GLY A 14 -11.88 18.27 6.93
CA GLY A 14 -13.31 18.45 6.67
C GLY A 14 -14.03 17.15 6.34
N LEU A 15 -14.92 16.73 7.25
CA LEU A 15 -15.85 15.59 7.17
C LEU A 15 -15.26 14.20 7.48
N VAL A 16 -14.95 13.96 8.75
CA VAL A 16 -14.99 12.61 9.33
C VAL A 16 -15.97 12.64 10.50
N ALA A 17 -17.26 12.43 10.20
CA ALA A 17 -18.13 11.78 11.17
C ALA A 17 -17.85 10.27 11.08
N PRO A 18 -17.86 9.53 12.20
CA PRO A 18 -17.66 8.08 12.17
C PRO A 18 -18.86 7.43 11.47
N LEU A 19 -18.68 7.02 10.22
CA LEU A 19 -19.54 6.01 9.62
C LEU A 19 -19.06 4.66 10.17
N ALA A 20 -19.67 4.24 11.28
CA ALA A 20 -19.79 2.82 11.54
C ALA A 20 -20.49 2.21 10.32
N TYR A 21 -19.86 1.23 9.69
CA TYR A 21 -20.53 0.40 8.70
C TYR A 21 -21.71 -0.28 9.39
N VAL A 22 -22.93 0.16 9.06
CA VAL A 22 -24.16 -0.54 9.41
C VAL A 22 -24.59 -1.28 8.15
N PRO A 23 -24.52 -2.63 8.12
CA PRO A 23 -25.03 -3.38 6.97
C PRO A 23 -26.53 -3.09 6.82
N ASP A 24 -26.95 -2.81 5.59
CA ASP A 24 -28.36 -2.57 5.25
C ASP A 24 -29.19 -3.83 5.54
N PRO A 25 -30.15 -3.80 6.49
CA PRO A 25 -30.97 -4.97 6.83
C PRO A 25 -32.04 -5.30 5.76
N GLY A 26 -32.06 -4.60 4.62
CA GLY A 26 -33.19 -4.58 3.69
C GLY A 26 -33.17 -5.49 2.45
N LEU A 27 -32.10 -6.25 2.17
CA LEU A 27 -32.08 -7.18 1.02
C LEU A 27 -31.95 -8.63 1.46
N ALA A 28 -33.06 -9.17 1.97
CA ALA A 28 -33.24 -10.61 2.09
C ALA A 28 -33.34 -11.22 0.68
N THR A 29 -32.22 -11.75 0.17
CA THR A 29 -32.23 -12.68 -0.96
C THR A 29 -32.58 -14.08 -0.45
N PRO A 30 -33.31 -14.90 -1.23
CA PRO A 30 -33.78 -16.20 -0.77
C PRO A 30 -32.62 -17.13 -0.45
N ARG A 31 -32.64 -17.76 0.72
CA ARG A 31 -31.72 -18.84 1.10
C ARG A 31 -31.94 -20.05 0.17
N HIS A 32 -31.20 -20.11 -0.93
CA HIS A 32 -31.03 -21.36 -1.66
C HIS A 32 -30.03 -22.23 -0.91
N ALA A 33 -30.51 -23.35 -0.38
CA ALA A 33 -29.68 -24.40 0.19
C ALA A 33 -28.80 -25.01 -0.91
N HIS A 34 -27.59 -24.49 -1.09
CA HIS A 34 -26.60 -25.10 -1.96
C HIS A 34 -25.99 -26.33 -1.29
N LYS A 35 -26.26 -27.51 -1.86
CA LYS A 35 -25.53 -28.75 -1.59
C LYS A 35 -24.04 -28.50 -1.87
N LYS A 36 -23.22 -28.63 -0.83
CA LYS A 36 -21.75 -28.66 -0.94
C LYS A 36 -21.31 -29.89 -1.73
N ASN A 37 -21.12 -29.74 -3.03
CA ASN A 37 -20.22 -30.63 -3.78
C ASN A 37 -18.85 -29.93 -3.85
N LYS A 38 -18.01 -30.23 -2.85
CA LYS A 38 -16.65 -29.71 -2.76
C LYS A 38 -15.72 -30.66 -3.50
N VAL A 39 -15.31 -30.29 -4.71
CA VAL A 39 -14.10 -30.85 -5.32
C VAL A 39 -13.00 -29.83 -5.04
N ASP A 40 -12.39 -29.95 -3.87
CA ASP A 40 -11.26 -29.11 -3.43
C ASP A 40 -9.96 -29.66 -4.06
N SER A 41 -9.67 -29.27 -5.30
CA SER A 41 -8.37 -29.56 -5.92
C SER A 41 -7.47 -28.32 -5.90
N PRO A 42 -6.18 -28.44 -5.54
CA PRO A 42 -5.21 -27.36 -5.72
C PRO A 42 -5.15 -26.95 -7.20
N CYS A 43 -4.92 -25.68 -7.52
CA CYS A 43 -4.42 -25.39 -8.87
C CYS A 43 -3.01 -25.94 -8.98
N ASP A 44 -2.70 -26.51 -10.12
CA ASP A 44 -1.34 -26.60 -10.62
C ASP A 44 -1.18 -25.65 -11.81
N GLU A 45 0.08 -25.42 -12.19
CA GLU A 45 0.44 -24.54 -13.30
C GLU A 45 -0.26 -24.93 -14.62
N GLU A 46 -0.47 -26.23 -14.83
CA GLU A 46 -1.10 -26.81 -16.01
C GLU A 46 -2.62 -26.59 -16.02
N SER A 47 -3.28 -26.59 -14.86
CA SER A 47 -4.71 -26.26 -14.71
C SER A 47 -5.04 -24.77 -14.81
N LEU A 48 -4.08 -23.88 -14.49
CA LEU A 48 -4.26 -22.44 -14.61
C LEU A 48 -4.08 -21.98 -16.05
N ARG A 49 -3.09 -22.52 -16.76
CA ARG A 49 -2.90 -22.29 -18.19
C ARG A 49 -4.16 -22.75 -18.93
N ASP A 50 -4.66 -21.90 -19.84
CA ASP A 50 -5.88 -22.14 -20.63
C ASP A 50 -7.21 -22.13 -19.85
N SER A 51 -7.19 -21.90 -18.52
CA SER A 51 -8.42 -21.64 -17.77
C SER A 51 -9.01 -20.26 -18.12
N SER A 52 -10.33 -20.14 -18.01
CA SER A 52 -11.01 -18.84 -18.14
C SER A 52 -11.30 -18.26 -16.76
N LEU A 53 -10.82 -17.05 -16.52
CA LEU A 53 -10.99 -16.32 -15.27
C LEU A 53 -11.44 -14.89 -15.57
N PRO A 54 -12.19 -14.25 -14.66
CA PRO A 54 -12.48 -12.83 -14.79
C PRO A 54 -11.20 -12.01 -14.86
N ASN A 55 -11.24 -10.90 -15.59
CA ASN A 55 -10.10 -10.03 -15.82
C ASN A 55 -10.48 -8.57 -15.59
N MET A 56 -9.64 -7.87 -14.86
CA MET A 56 -9.69 -6.44 -14.64
C MET A 56 -8.61 -5.81 -15.51
N VAL A 57 -9.03 -5.16 -16.60
CA VAL A 57 -8.14 -4.39 -17.47
C VAL A 57 -8.07 -2.97 -16.94
N VAL A 58 -6.86 -2.46 -16.78
CA VAL A 58 -6.61 -1.08 -16.37
C VAL A 58 -5.73 -0.34 -17.38
N PRO A 59 -5.98 0.96 -17.61
CA PRO A 59 -5.15 1.76 -18.50
C PRO A 59 -3.74 1.97 -17.94
N VAL A 60 -2.73 1.94 -18.82
CA VAL A 60 -1.38 2.38 -18.47
C VAL A 60 -1.36 3.90 -18.32
N ARG A 61 -1.35 4.37 -17.07
CA ARG A 61 -1.11 5.76 -16.69
C ARG A 61 0.39 6.10 -16.71
N GLU A 62 0.92 6.58 -17.84
CA GLU A 62 2.33 7.01 -17.90
C GLU A 62 2.54 8.34 -17.19
N GLN A 63 1.69 9.32 -17.49
CA GLN A 63 1.70 10.63 -16.86
C GLN A 63 0.43 10.81 -16.05
N LEU A 64 0.58 11.05 -14.76
CA LEU A 64 -0.52 11.49 -13.91
C LEU A 64 -0.40 13.01 -13.86
N MET A 65 -1.38 13.74 -14.42
CA MET A 65 -1.43 15.20 -14.24
C MET A 65 -1.67 15.49 -12.76
N GLY A 66 -0.57 15.66 -12.03
CA GLY A 66 -0.59 15.95 -10.61
C GLY A 66 -1.34 17.24 -10.37
N LYS A 67 -2.42 17.19 -9.58
CA LYS A 67 -2.71 18.35 -8.74
C LYS A 67 -1.51 18.46 -7.81
N LYS A 68 -0.74 19.55 -7.91
CA LYS A 68 0.29 19.89 -6.93
C LYS A 68 -0.28 19.61 -5.53
N VAL A 69 0.38 18.76 -4.76
CA VAL A 69 0.11 18.63 -3.32
C VAL A 69 0.49 19.99 -2.72
N MET A 70 -0.51 20.88 -2.60
CA MET A 70 -0.30 22.21 -2.06
C MET A 70 -0.09 22.10 -0.57
N SER A 71 1.14 22.37 -0.11
CA SER A 71 1.40 22.71 1.28
C SER A 71 0.84 24.10 1.54
N PHE A 72 -0.39 24.18 2.03
CA PHE A 72 -0.93 25.44 2.51
C PHE A 72 -0.31 25.78 3.87
N GLY A 73 0.63 26.73 3.84
CA GLY A 73 1.14 27.42 5.01
C GLY A 73 0.17 28.49 5.52
N GLN A 74 0.16 28.60 6.86
CA GLN A 74 -0.24 29.73 7.71
C GLN A 74 -1.51 30.51 7.35
N LEU A 75 -2.56 30.21 8.12
CA LEU A 75 -3.72 31.06 8.32
C LEU A 75 -3.36 32.17 9.32
N ALA A 76 -2.90 33.31 8.82
CA ALA A 76 -2.89 34.57 9.55
C ALA A 76 -2.73 35.71 8.55
N ASP A 77 -3.85 36.24 8.05
CA ASP A 77 -4.10 37.69 8.05
C ASP A 77 -5.46 38.03 7.40
N LEU A 78 -6.28 38.68 8.22
CA LEU A 78 -7.15 39.81 7.90
C LEU A 78 -8.47 39.59 7.13
N ASP A 79 -9.52 39.46 7.94
CA ASP A 79 -10.55 40.49 8.20
C ASP A 79 -11.52 40.96 7.09
N VAL A 80 -12.71 41.27 7.58
CA VAL A 80 -14.01 41.48 6.95
C VAL A 80 -14.09 42.81 6.18
N GLY A 81 -14.82 42.84 5.07
CA GLY A 81 -15.19 44.09 4.39
C GLY A 81 -16.27 43.92 3.31
N LEU A 82 -17.50 44.27 3.65
CA LEU A 82 -18.63 44.53 2.75
C LEU A 82 -18.41 45.85 1.97
N ASP A 83 -18.68 45.88 0.65
CA ASP A 83 -19.71 46.71 0.00
C ASP A 83 -19.54 46.94 -1.52
N ALA A 84 -20.73 47.05 -2.14
CA ALA A 84 -21.19 47.47 -3.46
C ALA A 84 -20.33 48.37 -4.39
N GLY A 85 -20.59 48.28 -5.71
CA GLY A 85 -20.49 49.44 -6.62
C GLY A 85 -20.32 49.15 -8.11
N TRP A 86 -21.06 49.86 -8.96
CA TRP A 86 -21.25 49.67 -10.41
C TRP A 86 -20.21 50.33 -11.36
N SER A 87 -20.22 49.81 -12.61
CA SER A 87 -20.16 50.43 -13.96
C SER A 87 -18.89 50.99 -14.62
N SER A 88 -18.65 50.45 -15.84
CA SER A 88 -18.28 51.04 -17.15
C SER A 88 -17.03 51.93 -17.30
N SER A 89 -16.12 51.61 -18.23
CA SER A 89 -16.16 51.95 -19.67
C SER A 89 -14.78 51.73 -20.32
N SER A 90 -14.80 51.58 -21.65
CA SER A 90 -13.73 51.19 -22.58
C SER A 90 -12.52 52.12 -22.71
N SER A 91 -11.34 51.55 -23.00
CA SER A 91 -10.55 51.87 -24.21
C SER A 91 -9.26 51.04 -24.26
N ASP A 92 -9.01 50.45 -25.42
CA ASP A 92 -7.86 49.60 -25.77
C ASP A 92 -6.53 50.34 -25.74
N GLU A 93 -5.49 49.73 -25.15
CA GLU A 93 -4.12 49.76 -25.67
C GLU A 93 -3.45 48.40 -25.41
N GLU A 94 -3.03 47.73 -26.48
CA GLU A 94 -2.33 46.45 -26.48
C GLU A 94 -0.94 46.58 -25.84
N LEU A 95 -0.72 45.85 -24.75
CA LEU A 95 0.61 45.47 -24.29
C LEU A 95 0.66 43.94 -24.22
N GLU A 96 1.55 43.34 -25.01
CA GLU A 96 1.80 41.91 -25.05
C GLU A 96 2.28 41.40 -23.67
N ASP A 97 1.43 40.66 -22.96
CA ASP A 97 1.86 39.74 -21.90
C ASP A 97 1.56 38.29 -22.33
N ARG A 98 2.63 37.57 -22.66
CA ARG A 98 2.61 36.15 -22.96
C ARG A 98 2.54 35.32 -21.67
N THR A 99 1.46 35.43 -20.89
CA THR A 99 1.19 34.52 -19.76
C THR A 99 -0.31 34.29 -19.50
N ALA A 100 -1.05 33.79 -20.49
CA ALA A 100 -2.35 33.18 -20.22
C ALA A 100 -2.67 32.08 -21.24
N LEU A 101 -2.51 30.82 -20.82
CA LEU A 101 -3.15 29.69 -21.49
C LEU A 101 -4.65 29.66 -21.12
N PRO A 102 -5.54 29.30 -22.06
CA PRO A 102 -6.99 29.36 -21.87
C PRO A 102 -7.46 28.40 -20.76
N PRO A 103 -8.61 28.68 -20.11
CA PRO A 103 -9.17 27.76 -19.11
C PRO A 103 -9.68 26.51 -19.83
N LEU A 104 -8.86 25.45 -19.82
CA LEU A 104 -9.25 24.15 -20.35
C LEU A 104 -10.13 23.42 -19.34
N VAL A 105 -11.43 23.69 -19.52
CA VAL A 105 -12.60 22.81 -19.37
C VAL A 105 -12.29 21.46 -18.69
N ALA A 106 -12.69 21.38 -17.42
CA ALA A 106 -12.98 20.12 -16.76
C ALA A 106 -13.99 19.33 -17.62
N TYR A 107 -13.76 18.03 -17.80
CA TYR A 107 -14.89 17.14 -18.09
C TYR A 107 -15.91 17.40 -17.00
N LYS A 108 -17.06 17.99 -17.38
CA LYS A 108 -18.23 18.13 -16.53
C LYS A 108 -18.75 16.73 -16.23
N ASP A 109 -18.23 16.12 -15.18
CA ASP A 109 -19.06 15.29 -14.30
C ASP A 109 -19.48 16.21 -13.14
N ILE A 110 -20.55 16.97 -13.40
CA ILE A 110 -21.31 17.62 -12.35
C ILE A 110 -22.07 16.49 -11.64
N GLU A 111 -21.47 15.92 -10.60
CA GLU A 111 -22.20 15.32 -9.49
C GLU A 111 -21.26 15.09 -8.30
N THR A 112 -21.51 15.82 -7.22
CA THR A 112 -20.79 15.78 -5.95
C THR A 112 -21.14 14.53 -5.15
N GLY A 113 -20.64 13.37 -5.59
CA GLY A 113 -20.56 12.13 -4.83
C GLY A 113 -19.18 11.50 -5.05
N LYS A 114 -18.51 10.99 -4.00
CA LYS A 114 -17.25 10.24 -4.16
C LYS A 114 -17.54 8.99 -5.01
N ARG A 115 -17.22 9.03 -6.29
CA ARG A 115 -17.41 7.90 -7.21
C ARG A 115 -16.39 6.82 -6.87
N GLN A 116 -16.87 5.67 -6.40
CA GLN A 116 -16.07 4.46 -6.22
C GLN A 116 -15.49 4.03 -7.57
N SER A 117 -14.20 3.67 -7.63
CA SER A 117 -13.58 3.20 -8.87
C SER A 117 -14.10 1.81 -9.27
N LEU A 118 -14.03 1.48 -10.56
CA LEU A 118 -14.42 0.13 -11.01
C LEU A 118 -13.57 -0.96 -10.36
N VAL A 119 -12.25 -0.73 -10.24
CA VAL A 119 -11.33 -1.68 -9.62
C VAL A 119 -11.69 -1.90 -8.16
N GLU A 120 -11.95 -0.83 -7.40
CA GLU A 120 -12.39 -0.95 -6.00
C GLU A 120 -13.69 -1.76 -5.91
N LYS A 121 -14.70 -1.39 -6.71
CA LYS A 121 -16.01 -2.05 -6.69
C LYS A 121 -15.89 -3.55 -6.98
N MET A 122 -15.18 -3.93 -8.03
CA MET A 122 -15.06 -5.34 -8.42
C MET A 122 -14.22 -6.13 -7.43
N LEU A 123 -13.15 -5.54 -6.88
CA LEU A 123 -12.33 -6.16 -5.84
C LEU A 123 -13.16 -6.46 -4.60
N LEU A 124 -13.87 -5.46 -4.06
CA LEU A 124 -14.66 -5.62 -2.85
C LEU A 124 -15.85 -6.56 -3.06
N SER A 125 -16.56 -6.43 -4.18
CA SER A 125 -17.67 -7.32 -4.52
C SER A 125 -17.23 -8.78 -4.62
N ALA A 126 -16.10 -9.05 -5.27
CA ALA A 126 -15.58 -10.40 -5.38
C ALA A 126 -15.06 -10.92 -4.03
N TRP A 127 -14.45 -10.06 -3.21
CA TRP A 127 -13.99 -10.40 -1.86
C TRP A 127 -15.17 -10.80 -0.96
N ASP A 128 -16.28 -10.06 -1.00
CA ASP A 128 -17.51 -10.36 -0.27
C ASP A 128 -18.13 -11.68 -0.71
N GLU A 129 -18.20 -11.95 -2.02
CA GLU A 129 -18.66 -13.24 -2.54
C GLU A 129 -17.82 -14.41 -1.99
N LYS A 130 -16.50 -14.26 -1.94
CA LYS A 130 -15.63 -15.29 -1.35
C LYS A 130 -15.84 -15.43 0.16
N ASN A 131 -16.23 -14.36 0.84
CA ASN A 131 -16.56 -14.36 2.27
C ASN A 131 -17.83 -15.16 2.53
N ASP A 132 -18.89 -14.89 1.76
CA ASP A 132 -20.16 -15.60 1.84
C ASP A 132 -20.00 -17.10 1.53
N ARG A 133 -19.05 -17.44 0.66
CA ARG A 133 -18.66 -18.84 0.36
C ARG A 133 -17.84 -19.50 1.46
N GLY A 134 -17.37 -18.75 2.47
CA GLY A 134 -16.61 -19.27 3.60
C GLY A 134 -15.18 -19.67 3.25
N LEU A 135 -14.52 -18.96 2.34
CA LEU A 135 -13.14 -19.26 1.92
C LEU A 135 -12.08 -18.72 2.88
N PHE A 136 -12.44 -17.77 3.76
CA PHE A 136 -11.52 -17.23 4.77
C PHE A 136 -11.38 -18.14 5.98
N LYS A 137 -10.23 -18.09 6.63
CA LYS A 137 -9.94 -18.90 7.81
C LYS A 137 -10.63 -18.42 9.09
N TYR A 138 -11.05 -17.17 9.14
CA TYR A 138 -11.79 -16.54 10.23
C TYR A 138 -12.51 -15.29 9.71
N ASP A 139 -13.48 -14.82 10.48
CA ASP A 139 -14.21 -13.58 10.20
C ASP A 139 -13.42 -12.38 10.74
N VAL A 140 -12.97 -11.51 9.83
CA VAL A 140 -12.19 -10.31 10.17
C VAL A 140 -13.06 -9.18 10.73
N SER A 141 -14.36 -9.18 10.46
CA SER A 141 -15.29 -8.14 10.94
C SER A 141 -15.47 -8.17 12.46
N GLN A 142 -15.15 -9.30 13.10
CA GLN A 142 -15.22 -9.48 14.55
C GLN A 142 -13.94 -9.03 15.28
N CYS A 143 -12.90 -8.62 14.54
CA CYS A 143 -11.64 -8.20 15.14
C CYS A 143 -11.80 -6.83 15.82
N LEU A 144 -11.40 -6.75 17.09
CA LEU A 144 -11.45 -5.50 17.85
C LEU A 144 -10.33 -4.57 17.37
N SER A 145 -10.65 -3.30 17.12
CA SER A 145 -9.69 -2.28 16.72
C SER A 145 -9.80 -1.04 17.62
N LYS A 146 -8.66 -0.40 17.92
CA LYS A 146 -8.60 0.85 18.67
C LYS A 146 -7.44 1.72 18.20
N LYS A 147 -7.56 3.03 18.38
CA LYS A 147 -6.40 3.92 18.37
C LYS A 147 -5.69 3.84 19.71
N VAL A 148 -4.38 3.69 19.68
CA VAL A 148 -3.52 3.69 20.87
C VAL A 148 -3.23 5.15 21.23
N PRO A 149 -3.56 5.61 22.45
CA PRO A 149 -3.30 6.98 22.85
C PRO A 149 -1.81 7.34 22.77
N GLY A 150 -1.49 8.49 22.19
CA GLY A 150 -0.13 8.99 22.04
C GLY A 150 0.03 9.96 20.87
N ARG A 151 1.26 10.39 20.57
CA ARG A 151 1.60 11.33 19.49
C ARG A 151 1.26 10.78 18.11
N PHE A 152 1.53 9.49 17.90
CA PHE A 152 1.41 8.81 16.62
C PHE A 152 0.02 8.22 16.38
N GLU A 153 -0.76 8.00 17.44
CA GLU A 153 -2.08 7.36 17.43
C GLU A 153 -2.11 6.08 16.58
N PHE A 154 -1.18 5.16 16.83
CA PHE A 154 -1.14 3.84 16.18
C PHE A 154 -2.52 3.16 16.19
N VAL A 155 -2.85 2.45 15.12
CA VAL A 155 -4.04 1.59 15.10
C VAL A 155 -3.62 0.23 15.61
N ALA A 156 -4.28 -0.27 16.64
CA ALA A 156 -4.09 -1.63 17.13
C ALA A 156 -5.32 -2.47 16.84
N GLN A 157 -5.12 -3.70 16.38
CA GLN A 157 -6.18 -4.63 16.07
C GLN A 157 -5.89 -6.02 16.62
N LEU A 158 -6.87 -6.63 17.29
CA LEU A 158 -6.76 -7.96 17.87
C LEU A 158 -7.22 -9.04 16.86
N ASN A 159 -6.26 -9.81 16.32
CA ASN A 159 -6.50 -10.84 15.31
C ASN A 159 -6.07 -12.24 15.81
N GLU A 160 -6.80 -12.76 16.80
CA GLU A 160 -6.53 -14.09 17.40
C GLU A 160 -6.65 -15.22 16.36
N GLY A 161 -7.64 -15.14 15.46
CA GLY A 161 -7.84 -16.12 14.38
C GLY A 161 -6.67 -16.22 13.41
N ARG A 162 -5.90 -15.13 13.24
CA ARG A 162 -4.69 -15.09 12.40
C ARG A 162 -3.51 -15.79 13.08
N ALA A 163 -3.39 -15.63 14.40
CA ALA A 163 -2.28 -16.16 15.18
C ALA A 163 -2.20 -17.70 15.10
N GLN A 164 -3.35 -18.37 15.18
CA GLN A 164 -3.43 -19.83 15.26
C GLN A 164 -3.28 -20.53 13.90
N LYS A 165 -3.49 -19.82 12.78
CA LYS A 165 -3.61 -20.41 11.45
C LYS A 165 -2.61 -19.87 10.42
N LYS A 166 -1.63 -19.07 10.86
CA LYS A 166 -0.55 -18.57 10.00
C LYS A 166 0.33 -19.74 9.56
N ARG A 167 0.68 -19.79 8.26
CA ARG A 167 1.62 -20.79 7.73
C ARG A 167 3.01 -20.55 8.33
N GLN A 168 3.72 -21.62 8.67
CA GLN A 168 5.10 -21.54 9.11
C GLN A 168 5.99 -21.10 7.94
N THR A 169 6.97 -20.24 8.19
CA THR A 169 7.91 -19.84 7.14
C THR A 169 8.89 -20.98 6.85
N GLU A 170 8.96 -21.41 5.60
CA GLU A 170 9.78 -22.54 5.13
C GLU A 170 11.13 -22.10 4.54
N PHE A 171 11.43 -20.81 4.55
CA PHE A 171 12.63 -20.22 3.95
C PHE A 171 13.66 -19.83 5.00
N LYS A 172 14.93 -19.77 4.59
CA LYS A 172 15.97 -19.27 5.48
C LYS A 172 15.77 -17.76 5.69
N MET A 173 16.16 -17.25 6.84
CA MET A 173 15.98 -15.83 7.19
C MET A 173 17.27 -15.02 7.06
N ASP A 174 18.36 -15.67 6.65
CA ASP A 174 19.69 -15.07 6.55
C ASP A 174 20.01 -14.52 5.16
N ASP A 175 19.16 -14.78 4.18
CA ASP A 175 19.32 -14.33 2.79
C ASP A 175 18.01 -13.74 2.26
N VAL A 176 18.06 -12.49 1.83
CA VAL A 176 16.96 -11.74 1.21
C VAL A 176 16.64 -12.34 -0.16
N CYS A 177 17.67 -12.75 -0.90
CA CYS A 177 17.58 -13.12 -2.31
C CYS A 177 17.72 -14.63 -2.49
N GLN A 178 16.60 -15.35 -2.39
CA GLN A 178 16.59 -16.80 -2.56
C GLN A 178 15.96 -17.21 -3.88
N ALA A 179 16.54 -18.22 -4.54
CA ALA A 179 15.95 -18.84 -5.72
C ALA A 179 14.53 -19.35 -5.43
N PHE A 180 13.66 -19.25 -6.44
CA PHE A 180 12.31 -19.82 -6.37
C PHE A 180 12.38 -21.34 -6.17
N ASP A 181 11.52 -21.87 -5.28
CA ASP A 181 11.44 -23.29 -4.99
C ASP A 181 10.03 -23.82 -5.30
N THR A 182 9.91 -24.56 -6.39
CA THR A 182 8.65 -25.16 -6.83
C THR A 182 8.10 -26.20 -5.85
N LYS A 183 8.91 -26.74 -4.92
CA LYS A 183 8.48 -27.74 -3.94
C LYS A 183 7.73 -27.10 -2.77
N LYS A 184 8.13 -25.90 -2.35
CA LYS A 184 7.48 -25.14 -1.27
C LYS A 184 6.15 -24.56 -1.73
N PHE A 185 5.35 -24.05 -0.79
CA PHE A 185 4.13 -23.34 -1.16
C PHE A 185 4.46 -22.10 -2.01
N ASN A 186 3.70 -21.91 -3.09
CA ASN A 186 3.74 -20.73 -3.94
C ASN A 186 2.35 -20.53 -4.57
N PHE A 187 2.09 -19.36 -5.16
CA PHE A 187 0.74 -19.00 -5.62
C PHE A 187 0.22 -19.80 -6.83
N THR A 188 1.07 -20.51 -7.58
CA THR A 188 0.57 -21.46 -8.60
C THR A 188 -0.16 -22.64 -7.98
N LYS A 189 0.06 -22.90 -6.68
CA LYS A 189 -0.59 -23.95 -5.86
C LYS A 189 -1.79 -23.48 -5.05
N ALA A 190 -2.14 -22.18 -5.12
CA ALA A 190 -3.34 -21.66 -4.48
C ALA A 190 -4.59 -22.25 -5.16
N LYS A 191 -5.75 -22.25 -4.49
CA LYS A 191 -6.98 -22.73 -5.15
C LYS A 191 -7.48 -21.70 -6.15
N GLN A 192 -8.05 -22.14 -7.27
CA GLN A 192 -8.64 -21.24 -8.27
C GLN A 192 -9.75 -20.38 -7.66
N ASP A 193 -10.52 -20.95 -6.74
CA ASP A 193 -11.58 -20.27 -6.00
C ASP A 193 -11.08 -19.08 -5.15
N GLU A 194 -9.79 -19.04 -4.82
CA GLU A 194 -9.15 -17.93 -4.10
C GLU A 194 -8.79 -16.75 -5.03
N VAL A 195 -8.86 -16.93 -6.35
CA VAL A 195 -8.64 -15.84 -7.32
C VAL A 195 -9.90 -14.97 -7.40
N LEU A 196 -9.70 -13.65 -7.34
CA LEU A 196 -10.73 -12.65 -7.65
C LEU A 196 -10.80 -12.43 -9.15
N PHE A 197 -9.68 -12.04 -9.76
CA PHE A 197 -9.54 -11.80 -11.19
C PHE A 197 -8.07 -11.74 -11.60
N GLN A 198 -7.84 -11.81 -12.91
CA GLN A 198 -6.62 -11.39 -13.57
C GLN A 198 -6.52 -9.86 -13.55
N PHE A 199 -5.31 -9.32 -13.43
CA PHE A 199 -5.04 -7.89 -13.43
C PHE A 199 -4.11 -7.56 -14.59
N GLU A 200 -4.65 -6.85 -15.57
CA GLU A 200 -3.98 -6.55 -16.82
C GLU A 200 -3.82 -5.05 -17.01
N MET A 201 -2.63 -4.65 -17.41
CA MET A 201 -2.36 -3.28 -17.84
C MET A 201 -2.46 -3.20 -19.36
N SER A 202 -3.35 -2.36 -19.86
CA SER A 202 -3.58 -2.12 -21.29
C SER A 202 -3.08 -0.76 -21.72
N VAL A 203 -2.36 -0.73 -22.85
CA VAL A 203 -1.91 0.52 -23.49
C VAL A 203 -2.95 1.09 -24.44
N ASP A 204 -3.92 0.28 -24.88
CA ASP A 204 -4.94 0.64 -25.86
C ASP A 204 -6.21 1.18 -25.20
N ASP A 205 -6.45 0.82 -23.94
CA ASP A 205 -7.61 1.26 -23.18
C ASP A 205 -7.34 2.58 -22.45
N PHE A 206 -8.33 3.47 -22.48
CA PHE A 206 -8.30 4.75 -21.76
C PHE A 206 -9.05 4.71 -20.42
N THR A 207 -9.83 3.65 -20.19
CA THR A 207 -10.67 3.44 -19.01
C THR A 207 -10.59 1.98 -18.57
N SER A 208 -10.65 1.74 -17.27
CA SER A 208 -10.67 0.37 -16.75
C SER A 208 -11.95 -0.36 -17.16
N CYS A 209 -11.86 -1.65 -17.45
CA CYS A 209 -12.99 -2.50 -17.81
C CYS A 209 -12.90 -3.87 -17.13
N TYR A 210 -14.02 -4.57 -17.08
CA TYR A 210 -14.10 -5.90 -16.48
C TYR A 210 -14.61 -6.91 -17.50
N GLU A 211 -13.83 -7.95 -17.72
CA GLU A 211 -14.13 -9.04 -18.62
C GLU A 211 -14.47 -10.27 -17.78
N GLU A 212 -15.65 -10.85 -17.95
CA GLU A 212 -16.05 -12.01 -17.13
C GLU A 212 -15.20 -13.25 -17.41
N ASN A 213 -14.72 -13.39 -18.65
CA ASN A 213 -14.06 -14.59 -19.15
C ASN A 213 -12.86 -14.21 -20.02
N LYS A 214 -11.66 -14.22 -19.45
CA LYS A 214 -10.40 -14.11 -20.19
C LYS A 214 -9.59 -15.39 -20.04
N ILE A 215 -8.99 -15.86 -21.13
CA ILE A 215 -8.06 -16.99 -21.10
C ILE A 215 -6.78 -16.55 -20.39
N VAL A 216 -6.32 -17.35 -19.43
CA VAL A 216 -5.08 -17.09 -18.69
C VAL A 216 -3.87 -17.21 -19.60
N GLU A 217 -3.11 -16.12 -19.70
CA GLU A 217 -1.85 -16.06 -20.45
C GLU A 217 -0.61 -16.25 -19.56
N SER A 218 0.54 -16.56 -20.18
CA SER A 218 1.80 -16.83 -19.47
C SER A 218 2.34 -15.66 -18.63
N ASN A 219 1.95 -14.42 -18.95
CA ASN A 219 2.32 -13.18 -18.27
C ASN A 219 1.21 -12.67 -17.31
N ALA A 220 0.14 -13.44 -17.10
CA ALA A 220 -0.99 -13.01 -16.29
C ALA A 220 -0.57 -12.70 -14.84
N SER A 221 -1.05 -11.57 -14.34
CA SER A 221 -0.96 -11.21 -12.92
C SER A 221 -2.31 -11.49 -12.29
N PHE A 222 -2.35 -12.04 -11.08
CA PHE A 222 -3.60 -12.37 -10.41
C PHE A 222 -3.77 -11.59 -9.11
N VAL A 223 -5.02 -11.27 -8.81
CA VAL A 223 -5.44 -10.80 -7.48
C VAL A 223 -6.13 -11.95 -6.77
N TYR A 224 -5.56 -12.39 -5.65
CA TYR A 224 -6.12 -13.41 -4.78
C TYR A 224 -6.73 -12.77 -3.54
N ILE A 225 -7.69 -13.44 -2.91
CA ILE A 225 -8.00 -13.17 -1.51
C ILE A 225 -6.81 -13.55 -0.63
N ASN A 226 -6.54 -12.77 0.42
CA ASN A 226 -5.74 -13.28 1.51
C ASN A 226 -6.65 -14.11 2.42
N ILE A 227 -6.55 -15.44 2.37
CA ILE A 227 -7.36 -16.36 3.19
C ILE A 227 -7.16 -16.17 4.72
N SER A 228 -6.18 -15.37 5.15
CA SER A 228 -5.96 -14.95 6.54
C SER A 228 -5.96 -13.41 6.64
N PRO A 229 -7.13 -12.77 6.43
CA PRO A 229 -7.25 -11.34 6.15
C PRO A 229 -6.95 -10.49 7.39
N ILE A 230 -6.19 -9.40 7.26
CA ILE A 230 -5.90 -8.51 8.39
C ILE A 230 -7.09 -7.60 8.60
N GLU A 231 -7.61 -7.05 7.51
CA GLU A 231 -8.73 -6.12 7.47
C GLU A 231 -9.61 -6.44 6.25
N TYR A 232 -10.77 -5.80 6.15
CA TYR A 232 -11.66 -5.83 5.02
C TYR A 232 -10.95 -5.57 3.67
N GLY A 233 -11.31 -6.38 2.67
CA GLY A 233 -10.70 -6.32 1.34
C GLY A 233 -9.23 -6.75 1.30
N HIS A 234 -8.72 -7.52 2.28
CA HIS A 234 -7.34 -7.99 2.23
C HIS A 234 -7.09 -8.96 1.06
N VAL A 235 -6.32 -8.50 0.09
CA VAL A 235 -5.97 -9.20 -1.14
C VAL A 235 -4.45 -9.33 -1.32
N LEU A 236 -4.06 -10.20 -2.24
CA LEU A 236 -2.69 -10.42 -2.65
C LEU A 236 -2.61 -10.20 -4.17
N LEU A 237 -1.78 -9.27 -4.62
CA LEU A 237 -1.42 -9.15 -6.04
C LEU A 237 -0.16 -9.95 -6.28
N VAL A 238 -0.21 -10.87 -7.24
CA VAL A 238 0.91 -11.70 -7.66
C VAL A 238 1.19 -11.38 -9.13
N PRO A 239 2.16 -10.49 -9.42
CA PRO A 239 2.54 -10.17 -10.79
C PRO A 239 3.12 -11.38 -11.51
N LYS A 240 2.67 -11.61 -12.76
CA LYS A 240 3.21 -12.65 -13.64
C LYS A 240 3.32 -14.02 -12.96
N VAL A 241 2.23 -14.50 -12.37
CA VAL A 241 2.18 -15.68 -11.47
C VAL A 241 2.90 -16.89 -12.07
N LEU A 242 2.68 -17.16 -13.35
CA LEU A 242 3.23 -18.33 -14.04
C LEU A 242 4.73 -18.22 -14.33
N LYS A 243 5.34 -17.03 -14.17
CA LYS A 243 6.79 -16.84 -14.26
C LYS A 243 7.54 -17.20 -12.98
N CYS A 244 6.83 -17.51 -11.89
CA CYS A 244 7.43 -17.98 -10.64
C CYS A 244 8.55 -17.06 -10.14
N ILE A 245 8.29 -15.74 -10.17
CA ILE A 245 9.28 -14.74 -9.78
C ILE A 245 9.51 -14.86 -8.26
N PRO A 246 10.75 -15.01 -7.76
CA PRO A 246 11.04 -14.99 -6.33
C PRO A 246 10.64 -13.64 -5.70
N GLN A 247 10.57 -13.57 -4.37
CA GLN A 247 10.17 -12.36 -3.62
C GLN A 247 11.27 -11.27 -3.66
N GLN A 248 11.58 -10.79 -4.86
CA GLN A 248 12.66 -9.85 -5.19
C GLN A 248 12.16 -8.78 -6.17
N MET A 249 12.47 -7.51 -5.90
CA MET A 249 11.84 -6.41 -6.61
C MET A 249 12.32 -6.25 -8.05
N SER A 250 11.40 -5.85 -8.92
CA SER A 250 11.71 -5.34 -10.25
C SER A 250 10.84 -4.13 -10.55
N THR A 251 11.34 -3.23 -11.42
CA THR A 251 10.59 -2.04 -11.84
C THR A 251 9.23 -2.40 -12.41
N GLU A 252 9.16 -3.46 -13.21
CA GLU A 252 7.92 -3.88 -13.84
C GLU A 252 6.88 -4.38 -12.82
N CYS A 253 7.29 -5.22 -11.87
CA CYS A 253 6.36 -5.71 -10.85
C CYS A 253 5.89 -4.59 -9.91
N LEU A 254 6.78 -3.65 -9.57
CA LEU A 254 6.39 -2.47 -8.78
C LEU A 254 5.44 -1.57 -9.55
N LEU A 255 5.67 -1.37 -10.85
CA LEU A 255 4.77 -0.58 -11.70
C LEU A 255 3.36 -1.19 -11.74
N THR A 256 3.24 -2.52 -11.86
CA THR A 256 1.94 -3.21 -11.75
C THR A 256 1.25 -2.90 -10.41
N ALA A 257 1.99 -2.94 -9.30
CA ALA A 257 1.45 -2.64 -7.98
C ALA A 257 1.02 -1.17 -7.81
N LEU A 258 1.79 -0.24 -8.39
CA LEU A 258 1.45 1.18 -8.41
C LEU A 258 0.19 1.44 -9.24
N HIS A 259 0.05 0.83 -10.41
CA HIS A 259 -1.18 0.94 -11.22
C HIS A 259 -2.40 0.41 -10.47
N MET A 260 -2.28 -0.71 -9.75
CA MET A 260 -3.37 -1.19 -8.90
C MET A 260 -3.80 -0.13 -7.87
N SER A 261 -2.84 0.51 -7.20
CA SER A 261 -3.14 1.55 -6.21
C SER A 261 -3.77 2.81 -6.84
N VAL A 262 -3.29 3.22 -8.02
CA VAL A 262 -3.84 4.34 -8.79
C VAL A 262 -5.28 4.08 -9.22
N GLU A 263 -5.58 2.88 -9.69
CA GLU A 263 -6.87 2.53 -10.27
C GLU A 263 -7.90 2.10 -9.22
N VAL A 264 -7.47 1.58 -8.07
CA VAL A 264 -8.33 1.52 -6.87
C VAL A 264 -8.75 2.93 -6.44
N HIS A 265 -7.86 3.92 -6.58
CA HIS A 265 -8.13 5.34 -6.35
C HIS A 265 -8.79 5.66 -4.99
N ASN A 266 -8.41 4.92 -3.95
CA ASN A 266 -8.95 5.08 -2.62
C ASN A 266 -7.81 5.25 -1.60
N PRO A 267 -7.73 6.38 -0.87
CA PRO A 267 -6.64 6.63 0.09
C PRO A 267 -6.69 5.68 1.30
N CYS A 268 -7.82 5.00 1.54
CA CYS A 268 -7.93 3.97 2.57
C CYS A 268 -7.25 2.66 2.15
N PHE A 269 -7.00 2.45 0.86
CA PHE A 269 -6.29 1.26 0.38
C PHE A 269 -4.79 1.40 0.69
N LYS A 270 -4.29 0.52 1.56
CA LYS A 270 -2.88 0.45 1.95
C LYS A 270 -2.27 -0.77 1.29
N PHE A 271 -1.20 -0.58 0.52
CA PHE A 271 -0.62 -1.66 -0.26
C PHE A 271 0.85 -1.84 0.06
N GLY A 272 1.26 -3.06 0.39
CA GLY A 272 2.56 -3.32 0.99
C GLY A 272 3.30 -4.48 0.36
N PHE A 273 4.62 -4.43 0.48
CA PHE A 273 5.54 -5.49 0.07
C PHE A 273 6.51 -5.77 1.20
N ASN A 274 6.89 -7.04 1.35
CA ASN A 274 7.88 -7.49 2.31
C ASN A 274 8.91 -8.34 1.56
N THR A 275 10.19 -8.18 1.83
CA THR A 275 11.19 -9.18 1.40
C THR A 275 11.23 -10.37 2.34
N LEU A 276 11.94 -11.43 1.93
CA LEU A 276 12.48 -12.40 2.87
C LEU A 276 13.39 -11.68 3.88
N GLY A 277 13.40 -12.12 5.14
CA GLY A 277 14.06 -11.43 6.26
C GLY A 277 13.33 -10.16 6.76
N ALA A 278 12.26 -9.74 6.07
CA ALA A 278 11.39 -8.62 6.44
C ALA A 278 9.93 -9.08 6.57
N TYR A 279 9.72 -10.31 7.04
CA TYR A 279 8.44 -10.96 7.28
C TYR A 279 7.59 -11.37 6.07
N ALA A 280 8.17 -11.48 4.86
CA ALA A 280 7.55 -12.31 3.83
C ALA A 280 7.55 -13.80 4.24
N SER A 281 6.40 -14.47 4.07
CA SER A 281 6.26 -15.90 4.39
C SER A 281 6.35 -16.82 3.18
N ILE A 282 6.32 -16.27 1.96
CA ILE A 282 6.27 -17.00 0.70
C ILE A 282 7.32 -16.41 -0.24
N ASN A 283 8.18 -17.24 -0.82
CA ASN A 283 9.14 -16.84 -1.86
C ASN A 283 8.52 -16.93 -3.26
N HIS A 284 7.49 -16.13 -3.49
CA HIS A 284 6.86 -15.90 -4.79
C HIS A 284 6.35 -14.47 -4.75
N LEU A 285 6.88 -13.61 -5.62
CA LEU A 285 6.63 -12.18 -5.62
C LEU A 285 5.15 -11.84 -5.44
N HIS A 286 4.83 -11.21 -4.32
CA HIS A 286 3.49 -10.74 -4.02
C HIS A 286 3.50 -9.44 -3.23
N PHE A 287 2.51 -8.61 -3.53
CA PHE A 287 2.10 -7.47 -2.75
C PHE A 287 0.82 -7.83 -1.99
N GLN A 288 0.58 -7.18 -0.87
CA GLN A 288 -0.61 -7.40 -0.04
C GLN A 288 -1.26 -6.07 0.29
N GLY A 289 -2.59 -5.98 0.23
CA GLY A 289 -3.30 -4.73 0.53
C GLY A 289 -4.69 -4.91 1.05
N TYR A 290 -5.17 -3.95 1.82
CA TYR A 290 -6.50 -3.92 2.40
C TYR A 290 -6.97 -2.47 2.57
N PHE A 291 -8.24 -2.30 2.92
CA PHE A 291 -8.85 -1.00 3.15
C PHE A 291 -8.91 -0.69 4.64
N LEU A 292 -8.17 0.30 5.10
CA LEU A 292 -8.28 0.80 6.47
C LEU A 292 -8.76 2.25 6.43
N ASN A 293 -9.90 2.53 7.06
CA ASN A 293 -10.44 3.88 7.20
C ASN A 293 -9.74 4.68 8.31
N ALA A 294 -8.41 4.71 8.26
CA ALA A 294 -7.56 5.50 9.13
C ALA A 294 -6.21 5.73 8.42
N PRO A 295 -5.63 6.95 8.50
CA PRO A 295 -4.27 7.14 8.07
C PRO A 295 -3.33 6.37 8.99
N PHE A 296 -2.32 5.73 8.41
CA PHE A 296 -1.22 5.18 9.16
C PHE A 296 -0.41 6.32 9.81
N PRO A 297 0.11 6.12 11.02
CA PRO A 297 1.03 7.06 11.66
C PRO A 297 2.14 7.56 10.75
N VAL A 298 2.77 6.68 9.97
CA VAL A 298 3.88 7.03 9.08
C VAL A 298 3.50 8.05 8.00
N GLU A 299 2.23 8.11 7.59
CA GLU A 299 1.72 9.05 6.59
C GLU A 299 1.71 10.49 7.12
N ARG A 300 1.61 10.65 8.44
CA ARG A 300 1.44 11.94 9.14
C ARG A 300 2.74 12.53 9.69
N VAL A 301 3.83 11.77 9.62
CA VAL A 301 5.11 12.15 10.21
C VAL A 301 5.88 13.06 9.27
N GLU A 302 6.62 13.99 9.86
CA GLU A 302 7.48 14.93 9.14
C GLU A 302 8.59 14.20 8.36
N THR A 303 8.98 14.81 7.26
CA THR A 303 10.05 14.32 6.39
C THR A 303 11.08 15.39 6.10
N GLU A 304 12.34 14.99 5.99
CA GLU A 304 13.46 15.85 5.59
C GLU A 304 13.88 15.51 4.15
N TYR A 305 13.93 16.50 3.26
CA TYR A 305 14.33 16.28 1.87
C TYR A 305 15.79 15.88 1.72
N LEU A 306 16.05 14.97 0.79
CA LEU A 306 17.40 14.59 0.41
C LEU A 306 17.90 15.53 -0.69
N SER A 307 18.66 16.56 -0.31
CA SER A 307 19.20 17.55 -1.25
C SER A 307 20.02 16.93 -2.38
N VAL A 308 20.80 15.88 -2.07
CA VAL A 308 21.63 15.14 -3.04
C VAL A 308 20.80 14.53 -4.18
N PHE A 309 19.56 14.14 -3.92
CA PHE A 309 18.67 13.62 -4.97
C PHE A 309 18.11 14.76 -5.84
N SER A 310 17.83 15.92 -5.24
CA SER A 310 17.26 17.09 -5.93
C SER A 310 18.23 17.69 -6.95
N GLU A 311 19.54 17.46 -6.77
CA GLU A 311 20.58 17.90 -7.70
C GLU A 311 20.81 16.93 -8.88
N ARG A 312 20.21 15.73 -8.84
CA ARG A 312 20.33 14.70 -9.89
C ARG A 312 19.32 14.87 -11.01
N GLY A 313 19.51 15.92 -11.80
CA GLY A 313 18.80 16.16 -13.06
C GLY A 313 17.40 16.75 -12.93
N ASN A 314 16.71 16.93 -14.06
CA ASN A 314 15.34 17.47 -14.15
C ASN A 314 14.30 16.42 -13.72
N LYS A 315 14.39 15.86 -12.52
CA LYS A 315 13.40 14.92 -11.98
C LYS A 315 12.37 15.66 -11.14
N ASP A 316 11.09 15.44 -11.44
CA ASP A 316 9.98 15.97 -10.62
C ASP A 316 9.75 15.11 -9.37
N LEU A 317 10.27 13.87 -9.36
CA LEU A 317 10.18 12.95 -8.23
C LEU A 317 10.89 13.52 -7.00
N ARG A 318 10.21 13.44 -5.86
CA ARG A 318 10.75 13.94 -4.60
C ARG A 318 11.12 12.78 -3.67
N VAL A 319 12.31 12.88 -3.08
CA VAL A 319 12.80 11.88 -2.12
C VAL A 319 13.16 12.55 -0.81
N SER A 320 12.66 11.98 0.28
CA SER A 320 12.88 12.45 1.63
C SER A 320 13.14 11.28 2.59
N LYS A 321 13.48 11.57 3.84
CA LYS A 321 13.57 10.59 4.93
C LYS A 321 12.65 10.97 6.08
N LEU A 322 12.13 9.98 6.79
CA LEU A 322 11.30 10.19 7.98
C LEU A 322 12.10 10.86 9.11
N VAL A 323 11.46 11.78 9.81
CA VAL A 323 11.98 12.45 11.01
C VAL A 323 11.18 11.97 12.22
N ASP A 324 11.86 11.63 13.32
CA ASP A 324 11.24 11.24 14.59
C ASP A 324 10.20 10.10 14.50
N TYR A 325 10.40 9.11 13.64
CA TYR A 325 9.60 7.87 13.60
C TYR A 325 10.42 6.69 14.16
N PRO A 326 9.81 5.68 14.83
CA PRO A 326 10.57 4.56 15.41
C PRO A 326 11.31 3.71 14.39
N VAL A 327 10.94 3.77 13.10
CA VAL A 327 11.64 3.09 12.01
C VAL A 327 12.12 4.11 11.00
N ARG A 328 13.43 4.14 10.75
CA ARG A 328 14.01 5.01 9.72
C ARG A 328 13.60 4.52 8.34
N ALA A 329 13.15 5.44 7.49
CA ALA A 329 12.67 5.11 6.15
C ALA A 329 12.95 6.23 5.16
N PHE A 330 13.01 5.86 3.88
CA PHE A 330 12.97 6.80 2.77
C PHE A 330 11.55 6.90 2.24
N VAL A 331 11.21 8.06 1.70
CA VAL A 331 9.88 8.36 1.16
C VAL A 331 10.07 8.87 -0.25
N PHE A 332 9.45 8.19 -1.21
CA PHE A 332 9.41 8.58 -2.62
C PHE A 332 8.02 9.10 -2.93
N GLU A 333 7.94 10.31 -3.46
CA GLU A 333 6.69 10.97 -3.79
C GLU A 333 6.65 11.24 -5.28
N LEU A 334 5.56 10.79 -5.90
CA LEU A 334 5.28 10.88 -7.32
C LEU A 334 5.43 12.32 -7.83
N GLY A 335 6.25 12.48 -8.87
CA GLY A 335 6.28 13.68 -9.70
C GLY A 335 5.17 13.63 -10.75
N SER A 336 5.55 13.69 -12.02
CA SER A 336 4.62 13.59 -13.15
C SER A 336 4.55 12.18 -13.77
N ASP A 337 5.58 11.35 -13.56
CA ASP A 337 5.75 10.04 -14.21
C ASP A 337 5.75 8.87 -13.21
N LEU A 338 4.79 7.96 -13.37
CA LEU A 338 4.66 6.77 -12.53
C LEU A 338 5.77 5.73 -12.79
N LYS A 339 6.27 5.65 -14.03
CA LYS A 339 7.38 4.77 -14.40
C LYS A 339 8.68 5.25 -13.77
N GLU A 340 8.88 6.56 -13.67
CA GLU A 340 10.00 7.14 -12.92
C GLU A 340 9.93 6.74 -11.44
N LEU A 341 8.78 6.92 -10.77
CA LEU A 341 8.61 6.47 -9.39
C LEU A 341 8.94 4.99 -9.21
N ALA A 342 8.38 4.12 -10.06
CA ALA A 342 8.65 2.68 -10.02
C ALA A 342 10.15 2.37 -10.21
N ARG A 343 10.81 3.06 -11.14
CA ARG A 343 12.23 2.86 -11.46
C ARG A 343 13.13 3.27 -10.30
N GLU A 344 12.92 4.46 -9.72
CA GLU A 344 13.78 4.94 -8.63
C GLU A 344 13.60 4.12 -7.34
N VAL A 345 12.36 3.76 -7.00
CA VAL A 345 12.08 2.90 -5.84
C VAL A 345 12.67 1.51 -6.05
N SER A 346 12.47 0.88 -7.22
CA SER A 346 13.04 -0.44 -7.49
C SER A 346 14.57 -0.42 -7.55
N LEU A 347 15.20 0.63 -8.09
CA LEU A 347 16.66 0.77 -8.05
C LEU A 347 17.18 0.80 -6.60
N ALA A 348 16.49 1.52 -5.71
CA ALA A 348 16.82 1.53 -4.30
C ALA A 348 16.64 0.15 -3.64
N CYS A 349 15.54 -0.54 -3.94
CA CYS A 349 15.30 -1.91 -3.49
C CYS A 349 16.43 -2.86 -3.93
N ASN A 350 16.81 -2.82 -5.20
CA ASN A 350 17.84 -3.70 -5.76
C ASN A 350 19.21 -3.48 -5.09
N LYS A 351 19.55 -2.23 -4.72
CA LYS A 351 20.76 -1.95 -3.95
C LYS A 351 20.72 -2.57 -2.55
N LEU A 352 19.57 -2.55 -1.88
CA LEU A 352 19.39 -3.23 -0.58
C LEU A 352 19.49 -4.75 -0.73
N GLU A 353 18.89 -5.32 -1.78
CA GLU A 353 18.96 -6.74 -2.12
C GLU A 353 20.40 -7.22 -2.35
N LEU A 354 21.19 -6.45 -3.11
CA LEU A 354 22.62 -6.73 -3.35
C LEU A 354 23.44 -6.71 -2.06
N LYS A 355 23.01 -5.97 -1.05
CA LYS A 355 23.65 -5.88 0.26
C LYS A 355 23.05 -6.83 1.30
N ASN A 356 22.08 -7.65 0.89
CA ASN A 356 21.36 -8.55 1.78
C ASN A 356 20.68 -7.81 2.96
N ILE A 357 20.17 -6.60 2.71
CA ILE A 357 19.44 -5.80 3.71
C ILE A 357 17.93 -6.03 3.49
N PRO A 358 17.22 -6.68 4.42
CA PRO A 358 15.78 -6.85 4.29
C PRO A 358 15.05 -5.51 4.29
N TYR A 359 13.91 -5.43 3.61
CA TYR A 359 13.11 -4.21 3.60
C TYR A 359 11.60 -4.45 3.40
N ASN A 360 10.83 -3.42 3.71
CA ASN A 360 9.41 -3.34 3.41
C ASN A 360 9.13 -2.14 2.50
N LEU A 361 8.10 -2.26 1.68
CA LEU A 361 7.47 -1.11 1.02
C LEU A 361 6.05 -0.91 1.55
N LEU A 362 5.65 0.35 1.62
CA LEU A 362 4.25 0.75 1.81
C LEU A 362 3.90 1.82 0.78
N ILE A 363 2.92 1.50 -0.07
CA ILE A 363 2.33 2.36 -1.09
C ILE A 363 1.02 2.90 -0.52
N VAL A 364 0.89 4.23 -0.52
CA VAL A 364 -0.27 4.98 -0.01
C VAL A 364 -0.64 6.09 -0.99
N ASP A 365 -1.61 6.93 -0.60
CA ASP A 365 -2.04 8.10 -1.36
C ASP A 365 -2.39 7.75 -2.82
N CYS A 366 -3.13 6.65 -3.00
CA CYS A 366 -3.52 6.12 -4.31
C CYS A 366 -2.32 5.86 -5.25
N GLY A 367 -1.18 5.43 -4.70
CA GLY A 367 0.04 5.16 -5.47
C GLY A 367 0.99 6.35 -5.61
N ALA A 368 0.63 7.52 -5.07
CA ALA A 368 1.45 8.72 -5.20
C ALA A 368 2.63 8.76 -4.22
N ARG A 369 2.64 7.92 -3.18
CA ARG A 369 3.69 7.92 -2.15
C ARG A 369 4.10 6.51 -1.78
N VAL A 370 5.41 6.26 -1.78
CA VAL A 370 6.00 4.96 -1.43
C VAL A 370 7.03 5.14 -0.33
N PHE A 371 6.82 4.46 0.79
CA PHE A 371 7.80 4.35 1.86
C PHE A 371 8.66 3.12 1.65
N LEU A 372 9.98 3.27 1.79
CA LEU A 372 10.96 2.20 1.79
C LEU A 372 11.60 2.11 3.18
N PHE A 373 11.39 0.97 3.85
CA PHE A 373 11.89 0.71 5.20
C PHE A 373 12.97 -0.37 5.16
N PRO A 374 14.27 -0.02 5.09
CA PRO A 374 15.33 -0.96 5.40
C PRO A 374 15.15 -1.44 6.85
N GLN A 375 15.11 -2.74 7.08
CA GLN A 375 14.86 -3.31 8.41
C GLN A 375 15.79 -4.48 8.76
N LYS A 376 15.97 -4.71 10.06
CA LYS A 376 16.87 -5.73 10.59
C LYS A 376 16.30 -6.51 11.78
N PHE A 377 14.96 -6.61 11.89
CA PHE A 377 14.35 -7.27 13.04
C PHE A 377 14.74 -8.74 13.17
N ASP A 378 14.66 -9.51 12.07
CA ASP A 378 15.02 -10.94 12.09
C ASP A 378 16.52 -11.16 12.31
N GLU A 379 17.37 -10.25 11.85
CA GLU A 379 18.80 -10.25 12.16
C GLU A 379 19.02 -10.01 13.67
N ASN A 380 18.43 -8.95 14.23
CA ASN A 380 18.51 -8.65 15.65
C ASN A 380 17.99 -9.82 16.51
N LYS A 381 16.94 -10.51 16.06
CA LYS A 381 16.44 -11.73 16.71
C LYS A 381 17.48 -12.84 16.71
N ARG A 382 18.13 -13.11 15.57
CA ARG A 382 19.20 -14.14 15.47
C ARG A 382 20.43 -13.79 16.31
N LEU A 383 20.75 -12.50 16.43
CA LEU A 383 21.85 -12.00 17.24
C LEU A 383 21.51 -11.89 18.74
N ASN A 384 20.31 -12.31 19.16
CA ASN A 384 19.80 -12.17 20.53
C ASN A 384 19.84 -10.71 21.06
N ALA A 385 19.70 -9.74 20.15
CA ALA A 385 19.66 -8.31 20.50
C ALA A 385 18.26 -7.84 20.95
N ILE A 386 17.23 -8.66 20.74
CA ILE A 386 15.84 -8.36 21.11
C ILE A 386 15.52 -9.01 22.46
N PRO A 387 15.10 -8.23 23.47
CA PRO A 387 14.68 -8.77 24.77
C PRO A 387 13.52 -9.77 24.66
N GLU A 388 13.48 -10.75 25.56
CA GLU A 388 12.43 -11.77 25.61
C GLU A 388 11.02 -11.15 25.74
N GLU A 389 10.86 -10.12 26.57
CA GLU A 389 9.61 -9.38 26.72
C GLU A 389 9.07 -8.80 25.40
N ILE A 390 9.94 -8.45 24.45
CA ILE A 390 9.55 -7.93 23.13
C ILE A 390 9.17 -9.09 22.21
N LEU A 391 9.93 -10.19 22.26
CA LEU A 391 9.62 -11.40 21.49
C LEU A 391 8.29 -12.03 21.93
N ASP A 392 7.98 -11.96 23.22
CA ASP A 392 6.76 -12.49 23.82
C ASP A 392 5.49 -11.79 23.35
N THR A 393 5.60 -10.53 22.89
CA THR A 393 4.48 -9.83 22.23
C THR A 393 4.06 -10.50 20.92
N GLN A 394 4.95 -11.30 20.34
CA GLN A 394 4.78 -11.99 19.06
C GLN A 394 4.43 -11.07 17.88
N VAL A 395 4.66 -9.76 18.02
CA VAL A 395 4.51 -8.80 16.93
C VAL A 395 5.57 -9.10 15.88
N ASN A 396 5.14 -9.13 14.62
CA ASN A 396 6.01 -9.27 13.47
C ASN A 396 6.04 -7.91 12.75
N PRO A 397 7.12 -7.12 12.83
CA PRO A 397 7.22 -5.83 12.14
C PRO A 397 7.28 -5.96 10.60
N ALA A 398 6.17 -6.30 9.97
CA ALA A 398 6.03 -6.24 8.51
C ALA A 398 5.61 -4.83 8.07
N CYS A 399 5.39 -4.63 6.77
CA CYS A 399 5.06 -3.32 6.19
C CYS A 399 3.91 -2.59 6.91
N PHE A 400 2.87 -3.30 7.34
CA PHE A 400 1.71 -2.71 7.98
C PHE A 400 1.98 -2.31 9.43
N GLU A 401 2.62 -3.17 10.22
CA GLU A 401 2.99 -2.89 11.61
C GLU A 401 4.02 -1.74 11.67
N ILE A 402 5.02 -1.75 10.80
CA ILE A 402 6.00 -0.66 10.68
C ILE A 402 5.30 0.64 10.22
N GLY A 403 4.36 0.56 9.29
CA GLY A 403 3.56 1.71 8.86
C GLY A 403 2.66 2.27 9.97
N GLY A 404 2.25 1.42 10.92
CA GLY A 404 1.60 1.79 12.17
C GLY A 404 0.21 1.20 12.39
N HIS A 405 -0.12 0.11 11.69
CA HIS A 405 -1.23 -0.77 12.02
C HIS A 405 -0.72 -2.04 12.74
N MET A 406 -0.82 -2.04 14.06
CA MET A 406 -0.33 -3.09 14.95
C MET A 406 -1.32 -4.26 15.04
N VAL A 407 -0.97 -5.39 14.41
CA VAL A 407 -1.77 -6.62 14.49
C VAL A 407 -1.36 -7.44 15.72
N MET A 408 -2.18 -7.37 16.76
CA MET A 408 -1.99 -8.04 18.05
C MET A 408 -2.59 -9.44 18.03
N LYS A 409 -1.91 -10.40 18.64
CA LYS A 409 -2.31 -11.82 18.66
C LYS A 409 -2.96 -12.27 19.95
N ARG A 410 -2.73 -11.56 21.05
CA ARG A 410 -3.23 -11.87 22.39
C ARG A 410 -4.02 -10.69 22.92
N LYS A 411 -5.17 -10.98 23.55
CA LYS A 411 -6.04 -9.97 24.13
C LYS A 411 -5.33 -9.12 25.20
N GLU A 412 -4.52 -9.75 26.05
CA GLU A 412 -3.75 -9.06 27.09
C GLU A 412 -2.79 -8.02 26.51
N ASP A 413 -2.02 -8.39 25.46
CA ASP A 413 -1.11 -7.44 24.80
C ASP A 413 -1.88 -6.29 24.15
N TYR A 414 -3.03 -6.59 23.54
CA TYR A 414 -3.88 -5.58 22.92
C TYR A 414 -4.44 -4.60 23.96
N GLU A 415 -4.96 -5.09 25.08
CA GLU A 415 -5.54 -4.27 26.14
C GLU A 415 -4.50 -3.34 26.77
N ASN A 416 -3.31 -3.87 27.06
CA ASN A 416 -2.21 -3.16 27.72
C ASN A 416 -1.26 -2.41 26.77
N LEU A 417 -1.54 -2.42 25.46
CA LEU A 417 -0.65 -1.81 24.47
C LEU A 417 -0.53 -0.29 24.68
N THR A 418 0.70 0.19 24.75
CA THR A 418 1.03 1.62 24.84
C THR A 418 1.87 2.05 23.64
N GLU A 419 1.79 3.33 23.27
CA GLU A 419 2.63 3.89 22.20
C GLU A 419 4.13 3.68 22.50
N GLY A 420 4.56 3.83 23.75
CA GLY A 420 5.94 3.55 24.16
C GLY A 420 6.38 2.11 23.89
N MET A 421 5.50 1.13 24.14
CA MET A 421 5.78 -0.28 23.82
C MET A 421 5.87 -0.49 22.31
N ILE A 422 4.97 0.11 21.53
CA ILE A 422 5.01 0.03 20.05
C ILE A 422 6.32 0.60 19.52
N CYS A 423 6.69 1.82 19.93
CA CYS A 423 7.94 2.44 19.52
C CYS A 423 9.15 1.58 19.89
N LYS A 424 9.15 0.96 21.07
CA LYS A 424 10.21 0.05 21.51
C LYS A 424 10.28 -1.19 20.61
N ILE A 425 9.16 -1.87 20.34
CA ILE A 425 9.11 -3.04 19.43
C ILE A 425 9.66 -2.66 18.05
N LEU A 426 9.14 -1.58 17.46
CA LEU A 426 9.50 -1.14 16.12
C LEU A 426 10.96 -0.66 16.02
N SER A 427 11.53 -0.13 17.11
CA SER A 427 12.94 0.28 17.12
C SER A 427 13.93 -0.86 16.84
N TYR A 428 13.55 -2.11 17.17
CA TYR A 428 14.36 -3.30 16.84
C TYR A 428 14.26 -3.69 15.37
N ALA A 429 13.29 -3.18 14.62
CA ALA A 429 13.25 -3.32 13.17
C ALA A 429 14.13 -2.27 12.49
N SER A 430 14.28 -1.08 13.09
CA SER A 430 15.04 0.01 12.50
C SER A 430 16.53 -0.28 12.40
N LEU A 431 17.14 0.20 11.32
CA LEU A 431 18.58 0.44 11.28
C LEU A 431 18.98 1.50 12.31
N THR A 432 20.20 1.40 12.84
CA THR A 432 20.85 2.46 13.60
C THR A 432 21.07 3.69 12.72
N GLU A 433 21.35 4.84 13.33
CA GLU A 433 21.61 6.07 12.58
C GLU A 433 22.81 5.94 11.63
N THR A 434 23.89 5.30 12.09
CA THR A 434 25.10 5.07 11.28
C THR A 434 24.83 4.15 10.10
N GLU A 435 24.13 3.03 10.33
CA GLU A 435 23.76 2.09 9.25
C GLU A 435 22.82 2.76 8.24
N PHE A 436 21.79 3.47 8.72
CA PHE A 436 20.84 4.15 7.86
C PHE A 436 21.50 5.24 7.02
N LYS A 437 22.46 6.00 7.59
CA LYS A 437 23.23 6.99 6.84
C LYS A 437 24.15 6.36 5.80
N ALA A 438 24.74 5.20 6.09
CA ALA A 438 25.51 4.45 5.10
C ALA A 438 24.63 3.96 3.94
N VAL A 439 23.40 3.52 4.24
CA VAL A 439 22.39 3.17 3.22
C VAL A 439 21.98 4.41 2.43
N GLU A 440 21.67 5.54 3.09
CA GLU A 440 21.33 6.81 2.43
C GLU A 440 22.40 7.21 1.41
N LEU A 441 23.67 7.17 1.80
CA LEU A 441 24.78 7.45 0.91
C LEU A 441 24.82 6.47 -0.26
N ASP A 442 24.69 5.17 -0.02
CA ASP A 442 24.76 4.19 -1.11
C ASP A 442 23.60 4.29 -2.10
N LEU A 443 22.39 4.56 -1.60
CA LEU A 443 21.20 4.65 -2.42
C LEU A 443 21.23 5.90 -3.30
N PHE A 444 21.69 7.04 -2.76
CA PHE A 444 21.50 8.34 -3.40
C PHE A 444 22.79 9.09 -3.77
N SER A 445 23.98 8.60 -3.40
CA SER A 445 25.27 9.16 -3.85
C SER A 445 25.72 8.64 -5.20
#